data_AF-A0A2N8ZMR8-F1
#
_entry.id   AF-A0A2N8ZMR8-F1
#
_cell.length_a   1.000
_cell.length_b   1.000
_cell.length_c   1.000
_cell.angle_alpha   90.00
_cell.angle_beta   90.00
_cell.angle_gamma   90.00
#
_symmetry.space_group_name_H-M   'P 1'
#
loop_
_entity.id
_entity.type
_entity.pdbx_description
1 polymer ?
#
loop_
_entity_poly.entity_id
_entity_poly.type
_entity_poly.pdbx_seq_one_letter_code
_entity_poly.pdbx_strand_id
1 'polypeptide(L)'
;MVCINTAGYPIAANNITTFAFDDVSGVCSKRFKQSIEHDLFHLHTLLDDQKQPIGYCSFWTDIVQSPRNNDKNVYFFQIHYVYIRPDHRGLRLANTLVKMFACHVLNELRDNPSVTAFCDKSYYTSDGGVAFGQKVRQLLAGVKNLRFV
;
A
#
# COMPACT_ATOMS: atom_id res chain seq x y z
N MET A 1 -3.26 -9.15 -6.08
CA MET A 1 -1.82 -8.81 -6.04
C MET A 1 -1.42 -8.09 -7.32
N VAL A 2 -0.63 -7.02 -7.23
CA VAL A 2 -0.02 -6.32 -8.37
C VAL A 2 1.49 -6.37 -8.21
N CYS A 3 2.21 -6.82 -9.24
CA CYS A 3 3.67 -6.79 -9.26
C CYS A 3 4.15 -5.55 -10.02
N ILE A 4 5.13 -4.86 -9.46
CA ILE A 4 5.70 -3.63 -10.02
C ILE A 4 7.22 -3.73 -10.08
N ASN A 5 7.84 -3.13 -11.08
CA ASN A 5 9.30 -2.96 -11.11
C ASN A 5 9.75 -1.81 -10.20
N THR A 6 11.07 -1.63 -10.06
CA THR A 6 11.69 -0.56 -9.25
C THR A 6 11.27 0.86 -9.64
N ALA A 7 10.87 1.06 -10.90
CA ALA A 7 10.35 2.32 -11.43
C ALA A 7 8.84 2.53 -11.17
N GLY A 8 8.12 1.51 -10.68
CA GLY A 8 6.69 1.58 -10.37
C GLY A 8 5.76 1.18 -11.51
N TYR A 9 6.29 0.58 -12.58
CA TYR A 9 5.45 0.08 -13.67
C TYR A 9 4.93 -1.32 -13.35
N PRO A 10 3.63 -1.60 -13.56
CA PRO A 10 3.09 -2.94 -13.46
C PRO A 10 3.80 -3.90 -14.42
N ILE A 11 4.15 -5.09 -13.93
CA ILE A 11 4.79 -6.13 -14.72
C ILE A 11 4.11 -7.49 -14.48
N ALA A 12 4.04 -8.30 -15.52
CA ALA A 12 3.59 -9.68 -15.39
C ALA A 12 4.62 -10.47 -14.58
N ALA A 13 4.16 -11.11 -13.51
CA ALA A 13 4.97 -11.98 -12.68
C ALA A 13 4.23 -13.31 -12.50
N ASN A 14 4.73 -14.34 -13.17
CA ASN A 14 4.07 -15.66 -13.18
C ASN A 14 4.53 -16.56 -12.01
N ASN A 15 5.56 -16.14 -11.27
CA ASN A 15 6.29 -17.01 -10.35
C ASN A 15 6.35 -16.49 -8.90
N ILE A 16 5.56 -15.47 -8.55
CA ILE A 16 5.51 -14.99 -7.16
C ILE A 16 4.58 -15.90 -6.36
N THR A 17 5.17 -16.71 -5.48
CA THR A 17 4.45 -17.62 -4.59
C THR A 17 4.33 -17.01 -3.19
N THR A 18 3.53 -17.64 -2.33
CA THR A 18 3.41 -17.28 -0.91
C THR A 18 4.73 -17.38 -0.13
N PHE A 19 5.74 -18.02 -0.71
CA PHE A 19 7.07 -18.25 -0.12
C PHE A 19 8.13 -17.20 -0.50
N ALA A 20 7.74 -16.15 -1.25
CA ALA A 20 8.65 -15.11 -1.78
C ALA A 20 9.53 -14.38 -0.75
N PHE A 21 9.19 -14.46 0.54
CA PHE A 21 9.92 -13.82 1.64
C PHE A 21 10.17 -14.79 2.82
N ASP A 22 10.11 -16.10 2.60
CA ASP A 22 10.33 -17.11 3.65
C ASP A 22 11.76 -17.10 4.20
N ASP A 23 12.70 -16.63 3.39
CA ASP A 23 14.09 -16.39 3.78
C ASP A 23 14.23 -15.18 4.73
N VAL A 24 13.18 -14.36 4.86
CA VAL A 24 13.13 -13.18 5.73
C VAL A 24 12.35 -13.51 7.01
N SER A 25 12.82 -12.98 8.15
CA SER A 25 12.20 -13.11 9.49
C SER A 25 10.67 -13.22 9.51
N GLY A 26 10.13 -14.07 10.41
CA GLY A 26 8.76 -14.58 10.35
C GLY A 26 7.60 -13.58 10.30
N VAL A 27 7.73 -12.34 10.80
CA VAL A 27 6.64 -11.35 10.67
C VAL A 27 6.42 -10.95 9.21
N CYS A 28 7.50 -10.79 8.46
CA CYS A 28 7.46 -10.39 7.05
C CYS A 28 6.80 -11.46 6.18
N SER A 29 7.28 -12.71 6.25
CA SER A 29 6.72 -13.82 5.50
C SER A 29 5.26 -14.08 5.89
N LYS A 30 4.95 -14.07 7.19
CA LYS A 30 3.58 -14.22 7.69
C LYS A 30 2.64 -13.14 7.14
N ARG A 31 3.02 -11.86 7.17
CA ARG A 31 2.17 -10.78 6.64
C ARG A 31 2.02 -10.86 5.13
N PHE A 32 3.07 -11.22 4.41
CA PHE A 32 3.01 -11.40 2.95
C PHE A 32 2.04 -12.52 2.58
N LYS A 33 2.21 -13.71 3.18
CA LYS A 33 1.33 -14.87 3.00
C LYS A 33 -0.12 -14.53 3.33
N GLN A 34 -0.38 -13.90 4.48
CA GLN A 34 -1.71 -13.43 4.85
C GLN A 34 -2.32 -12.50 3.79
N SER A 35 -1.52 -11.63 3.18
CA SER A 35 -2.00 -10.68 2.18
C SER A 35 -2.33 -11.33 0.82
N ILE A 36 -1.80 -12.54 0.56
CA ILE A 36 -2.17 -13.34 -0.61
C ILE A 36 -3.40 -14.19 -0.33
N GLU A 37 -3.49 -14.76 0.87
CA GLU A 37 -4.55 -15.70 1.25
C GLU A 37 -5.88 -15.03 1.63
N HIS A 38 -5.85 -13.75 2.02
CA HIS A 38 -7.05 -13.01 2.38
C HIS A 38 -7.48 -12.05 1.26
N ASP A 39 -8.67 -12.26 0.71
CA ASP A 39 -9.25 -11.42 -0.36
C ASP A 39 -9.44 -9.94 0.03
N LEU A 40 -9.48 -9.64 1.33
CA LEU A 40 -9.63 -8.28 1.84
C LEU A 40 -8.35 -7.45 1.70
N PHE A 41 -7.19 -8.08 1.48
CA PHE A 41 -5.94 -7.35 1.35
C PHE A 41 -5.56 -7.14 -0.12
N HIS A 42 -5.28 -5.89 -0.44
CA HIS A 42 -4.50 -5.55 -1.61
C HIS A 42 -3.01 -5.70 -1.29
N LEU A 43 -2.25 -6.08 -2.31
CA LEU A 43 -0.82 -6.35 -2.21
C LEU A 43 -0.11 -5.80 -3.44
N HIS A 44 0.82 -4.87 -3.21
CA HIS A 44 1.77 -4.41 -4.22
C HIS A 44 3.15 -5.00 -3.93
N THR A 45 3.65 -5.84 -4.84
CA THR A 45 4.96 -6.51 -4.71
C THR A 45 5.97 -5.84 -5.63
N LEU A 46 7.11 -5.43 -5.08
CA LEU A 46 8.21 -4.82 -5.81
C LEU A 46 9.20 -5.89 -6.27
N LEU A 47 9.51 -5.91 -7.56
CA LEU A 47 10.49 -6.79 -8.16
C LEU A 47 11.71 -6.01 -8.65
N ASP A 48 12.89 -6.63 -8.54
CA ASP A 48 14.12 -6.13 -9.18
C ASP A 48 14.15 -6.44 -10.68
N ASP A 49 15.26 -6.07 -11.34
CA ASP A 49 15.46 -6.28 -12.77
C ASP A 49 15.57 -7.78 -13.13
N GLN A 50 15.92 -8.62 -12.16
CA GLN A 50 15.96 -10.08 -12.24
C GLN A 50 14.60 -10.72 -11.88
N LYS A 51 13.55 -9.91 -11.71
CA LYS A 51 12.19 -10.30 -11.32
C LYS A 51 12.09 -10.98 -9.95
N GLN A 52 13.07 -10.77 -9.07
CA GLN A 52 13.03 -11.27 -7.70
C GLN A 52 12.24 -10.32 -6.80
N PRO A 53 11.44 -10.85 -5.85
CA PRO A 53 10.68 -10.04 -4.90
C PRO A 53 11.61 -9.38 -3.88
N ILE A 54 11.69 -8.05 -3.92
CA ILE A 54 12.58 -7.24 -3.07
C ILE A 54 11.86 -6.36 -2.04
N GLY A 55 10.54 -6.28 -2.13
CA GLY A 55 9.72 -5.56 -1.16
C GLY A 55 8.23 -5.68 -1.46
N TYR A 56 7.40 -5.22 -0.54
CA TYR A 56 5.96 -5.14 -0.76
C TYR A 56 5.29 -4.12 0.15
N CYS A 57 4.07 -3.73 -0.22
CA CYS A 57 3.13 -2.98 0.61
C CYS A 57 1.80 -3.74 0.59
N SER A 58 1.32 -4.16 1.75
CA SER A 58 -0.03 -4.70 1.91
C SER A 58 -0.93 -3.73 2.63
N PHE A 59 -2.18 -3.66 2.18
CA PHE A 59 -3.14 -2.67 2.65
C PHE A 59 -4.57 -3.14 2.39
N TRP A 60 -5.50 -2.55 3.12
CA TRP A 60 -6.94 -2.71 2.91
C TRP A 60 -7.55 -1.33 2.65
N THR A 61 -8.54 -1.26 1.75
CA THR A 61 -9.29 -0.05 1.41
C THR A 61 -10.77 -0.35 1.41
N ASP A 62 -11.58 0.65 1.72
CA ASP A 62 -13.04 0.56 1.67
C ASP A 62 -13.66 1.95 1.51
N ILE A 63 -14.92 2.03 1.09
CA ILE A 63 -15.71 3.27 1.09
C ILE A 63 -16.88 3.07 2.04
N VAL A 64 -16.82 3.77 3.17
CA VAL A 64 -17.80 3.64 4.25
C VAL A 64 -18.51 4.96 4.51
N GLN A 65 -19.78 4.89 4.91
CA GLN A 65 -20.46 6.05 5.50
C GLN A 65 -19.99 6.24 6.93
N SER A 66 -19.67 7.48 7.29
CA SER A 66 -19.15 7.79 8.63
C SER A 66 -20.03 8.82 9.34
N PRO A 67 -20.60 8.50 10.52
CA PRO A 67 -21.32 9.48 11.34
C PRO A 67 -20.46 10.69 11.73
N ARG A 68 -19.15 10.49 11.88
CA ARG A 68 -18.18 11.57 12.17
C ARG A 68 -17.96 12.52 10.99
N ASN A 69 -18.43 12.13 9.80
CA ASN A 69 -18.41 12.92 8.57
C ASN A 69 -19.84 13.27 8.09
N ASN A 70 -20.79 13.45 9.01
CA ASN A 70 -22.20 13.75 8.69
C ASN A 70 -22.83 12.70 7.76
N ASP A 71 -22.55 11.43 8.02
CA ASP A 71 -23.01 10.26 7.25
C ASP A 71 -22.60 10.27 5.76
N LYS A 72 -21.61 11.10 5.39
CA LYS A 72 -21.05 11.13 4.04
C LYS A 72 -20.03 10.01 3.84
N ASN A 73 -19.85 9.61 2.57
CA ASN A 73 -18.87 8.61 2.18
C ASN A 73 -17.44 9.08 2.47
N VAL A 74 -16.68 8.20 3.10
CA VAL A 74 -15.27 8.37 3.46
C VAL A 74 -14.49 7.21 2.84
N TYR A 75 -13.38 7.53 2.20
CA TYR A 75 -12.46 6.52 1.71
C TYR A 75 -11.54 6.11 2.86
N PHE A 76 -11.76 4.89 3.33
CA PHE A 76 -11.01 4.24 4.38
C PHE A 76 -9.79 3.56 3.77
N PHE A 77 -8.63 3.69 4.40
CA PHE A 77 -7.50 2.84 4.11
C PHE A 77 -6.71 2.47 5.36
N GLN A 78 -6.12 1.27 5.33
CA GLN A 78 -5.24 0.76 6.36
C GLN A 78 -4.03 0.11 5.69
N ILE A 79 -2.88 0.77 5.77
CA ILE A 79 -1.59 0.19 5.39
C ILE A 79 -1.17 -0.76 6.49
N HIS A 80 -1.10 -2.04 6.16
CA HIS A 80 -0.94 -3.12 7.12
C HIS A 80 0.52 -3.51 7.31
N TYR A 81 1.29 -3.62 6.23
CA TYR A 81 2.73 -3.89 6.33
C TYR A 81 3.49 -3.36 5.12
N VAL A 82 4.67 -2.79 5.36
CA VAL A 82 5.58 -2.33 4.30
C VAL A 82 6.96 -2.92 4.58
N TYR A 83 7.55 -3.54 3.56
CA TYR A 83 8.85 -4.15 3.68
C TYR A 83 9.70 -3.93 2.43
N ILE A 84 11.01 -3.73 2.64
CA ILE A 84 12.04 -3.71 1.62
C ILE A 84 13.24 -4.49 2.17
N ARG A 85 13.79 -5.40 1.35
CA ARG A 85 14.98 -6.19 1.70
C ARG A 85 16.15 -5.27 2.08
N PRO A 86 16.96 -5.60 3.09
CA PRO A 86 17.98 -4.69 3.64
C PRO A 86 18.98 -4.15 2.61
N ASP A 87 19.43 -5.02 1.71
CA ASP A 87 20.34 -4.74 0.59
C ASP A 87 19.75 -3.80 -0.48
N HIS A 88 18.44 -3.64 -0.50
CA HIS A 88 17.71 -2.74 -1.41
C HIS A 88 17.24 -1.44 -0.74
N ARG A 89 17.57 -1.22 0.55
CA ARG A 89 17.24 0.02 1.26
C ARG A 89 18.14 1.17 0.82
N GLY A 90 17.70 2.41 1.08
CA GLY A 90 18.40 3.62 0.63
C GLY A 90 18.15 3.98 -0.84
N LEU A 91 17.65 3.05 -1.65
CA LEU A 91 17.34 3.23 -3.07
C LEU A 91 15.99 3.93 -3.35
N ARG A 92 15.40 4.58 -2.34
CA ARG A 92 14.11 5.29 -2.42
C ARG A 92 12.91 4.44 -2.91
N LEU A 93 13.03 3.11 -2.91
CA LEU A 93 11.98 2.18 -3.36
C LEU A 93 10.68 2.26 -2.56
N ALA A 94 10.75 2.69 -1.29
CA ALA A 94 9.55 2.98 -0.49
C ALA A 94 8.71 4.09 -1.14
N ASN A 95 9.33 5.07 -1.79
CA ASN A 95 8.59 6.12 -2.50
C ASN A 95 7.85 5.56 -3.72
N THR A 96 8.40 4.54 -4.37
CA THR A 96 7.71 3.83 -5.47
C THR A 96 6.43 3.17 -4.94
N LEU A 97 6.51 2.48 -3.79
CA LEU A 97 5.35 1.87 -3.14
C LEU A 97 4.32 2.93 -2.69
N VAL A 98 4.75 4.07 -2.13
CA VAL A 98 3.87 5.20 -1.78
C VAL A 98 3.09 5.68 -3.01
N LYS A 99 3.79 5.93 -4.13
CA LYS A 99 3.15 6.38 -5.38
C LYS A 99 2.15 5.37 -5.89
N MET A 100 2.52 4.08 -5.88
CA MET A 100 1.62 3.01 -6.35
C MET A 100 0.39 2.86 -5.47
N PHE A 101 0.54 2.94 -4.15
CA PHE A 101 -0.60 3.00 -3.24
C PHE A 101 -1.49 4.20 -3.55
N ALA A 102 -0.93 5.41 -3.68
CA ALA A 102 -1.74 6.60 -3.98
C ALA A 102 -2.43 6.51 -5.35
N CYS A 103 -1.78 5.98 -6.38
CA CYS A 103 -2.40 5.73 -7.68
C CYS A 103 -3.57 4.75 -7.57
N HIS A 104 -3.44 3.69 -6.77
CA HIS A 104 -4.55 2.78 -6.47
C HIS A 104 -5.74 3.52 -5.86
N VAL A 105 -5.50 4.27 -4.78
CA VAL A 105 -6.54 5.08 -4.11
C VAL A 105 -7.22 6.05 -5.08
N LEU A 106 -6.43 6.78 -5.87
CA LEU A 106 -6.95 7.77 -6.82
C LEU A 106 -7.78 7.13 -7.94
N ASN A 107 -7.42 5.92 -8.38
CA ASN A 107 -8.20 5.17 -9.37
C ASN A 107 -9.56 4.75 -8.79
N GLU A 108 -9.61 4.22 -7.57
CA GLU A 108 -10.89 3.89 -6.93
C GLU A 108 -11.76 5.13 -6.71
N LEU A 109 -11.15 6.24 -6.34
CA LEU A 109 -11.83 7.53 -6.16
C LEU A 109 -12.34 8.17 -7.45
N ARG A 110 -11.76 7.84 -8.61
CA ARG A 110 -12.26 8.32 -9.91
C ARG A 110 -13.66 7.77 -10.17
N ASP A 111 -13.87 6.52 -9.78
CA ASP A 111 -15.13 5.81 -10.00
C ASP A 111 -16.13 6.07 -8.85
N ASN A 112 -15.71 6.78 -7.80
CA ASN A 112 -16.49 7.09 -6.60
C ASN A 112 -16.48 8.59 -6.25
N PRO A 113 -17.18 9.45 -7.03
CA PRO A 113 -17.17 10.91 -6.84
C PRO A 113 -17.86 11.37 -5.54
N SER A 114 -18.67 10.52 -4.90
CA SER A 114 -19.40 10.83 -3.67
C SER A 114 -18.52 10.85 -2.41
N VAL A 115 -17.27 10.38 -2.50
CA VAL A 115 -16.33 10.41 -1.38
C VAL A 115 -15.92 11.85 -1.06
N THR A 116 -16.00 12.22 0.21
CA THR A 116 -15.75 13.59 0.68
C THR A 116 -14.58 13.73 1.65
N ALA A 117 -14.02 12.62 2.11
CA ALA A 117 -12.89 12.62 3.04
C ALA A 117 -12.07 11.32 2.92
N PHE A 118 -10.84 11.38 3.42
CA PHE A 118 -9.98 10.22 3.67
C PHE A 118 -10.01 9.85 5.15
N CYS A 119 -9.91 8.56 5.47
CA CYS A 119 -9.67 8.08 6.83
C CYS A 119 -8.49 7.10 6.81
N ASP A 120 -7.38 7.52 7.41
CA ASP A 120 -6.19 6.67 7.60
C ASP A 120 -6.33 5.91 8.92
N LYS A 121 -6.42 4.59 8.83
CA LYS A 121 -6.58 3.67 9.97
C LYS A 121 -5.37 2.78 10.17
N SER A 122 -4.27 3.11 9.51
CA SER A 122 -3.00 2.46 9.67
C SER A 122 -2.46 2.68 11.09
N TYR A 123 -1.85 1.64 11.66
CA TYR A 123 -1.13 1.73 12.93
C TYR A 123 0.37 1.59 12.68
N TYR A 124 1.09 2.71 12.71
CA TYR A 124 2.51 2.75 12.43
C TYR A 124 3.33 2.56 13.71
N THR A 125 4.04 1.44 13.80
CA THR A 125 4.86 1.06 14.97
C THR A 125 6.35 1.38 14.81
N SER A 126 6.76 1.95 13.67
CA SER A 126 8.16 2.29 13.38
C SER A 126 8.25 3.65 12.70
N ASP A 127 9.38 4.34 12.88
CA ASP A 127 9.65 5.64 12.24
C ASP A 127 9.55 5.57 10.71
N GLY A 128 10.04 4.47 10.12
CA GLY A 128 9.91 4.21 8.69
C GLY A 128 8.45 4.07 8.25
N GLY A 129 7.61 3.42 9.06
CA GLY A 129 6.17 3.32 8.83
C GLY A 129 5.48 4.68 8.95
N VAL A 130 5.81 5.47 9.98
CA VAL A 130 5.26 6.82 10.16
C VAL A 130 5.61 7.71 8.97
N ALA A 131 6.87 7.70 8.54
CA ALA A 131 7.32 8.46 7.37
C ALA A 131 6.64 7.99 6.07
N PHE A 132 6.40 6.69 5.92
CA PHE A 132 5.64 6.14 4.79
C PHE A 132 4.20 6.67 4.77
N GLY A 133 3.49 6.57 5.90
CA GLY A 133 2.12 7.06 6.05
C GLY A 133 1.98 8.55 5.80
N GLN A 134 2.88 9.36 6.36
CA GLN A 134 2.91 10.81 6.12
C GLN A 134 3.07 11.14 4.63
N LYS A 135 3.96 10.46 3.91
CA LYS A 135 4.15 10.67 2.46
C LYS A 135 2.91 10.28 1.66
N VAL A 136 2.23 9.19 2.02
CA VAL A 136 0.94 8.82 1.42
C VAL A 136 -0.08 9.94 1.62
N ARG A 137 -0.24 10.43 2.85
CA ARG A 137 -1.20 11.49 3.16
C ARG A 137 -0.89 12.79 2.41
N GLN A 138 0.38 13.19 2.36
CA GLN A 138 0.83 14.36 1.61
C GLN A 138 0.54 14.22 0.11
N LEU A 139 0.84 13.05 -0.47
CA LEU A 139 0.60 12.80 -1.89
C LEU A 139 -0.89 12.82 -2.22
N LEU A 140 -1.73 12.18 -1.41
CA LEU A 140 -3.19 12.19 -1.59
C LEU A 140 -3.77 13.61 -1.46
N ALA A 141 -3.38 14.36 -0.42
CA ALA A 141 -3.82 15.74 -0.23
C ALA A 141 -3.38 16.67 -1.38
N GLY A 142 -2.18 16.44 -1.93
CA GLY A 142 -1.64 17.21 -3.04
C GLY A 142 -2.35 16.95 -4.38
N VAL A 143 -3.00 15.79 -4.55
CA VAL A 143 -3.70 15.44 -5.80
C VAL A 143 -5.21 15.64 -5.68
N LYS A 144 -5.81 15.32 -4.54
CA LYS A 144 -7.25 15.48 -4.29
C LYS A 144 -7.45 16.24 -2.98
N ASN A 145 -8.09 17.40 -3.07
CA ASN A 145 -8.35 18.27 -1.92
C ASN A 145 -9.51 17.73 -1.06
N LEU A 146 -9.30 16.55 -0.46
CA LEU A 146 -10.19 15.95 0.53
C LEU A 146 -9.55 16.08 1.92
N ARG A 147 -10.38 16.33 2.92
CA ARG A 147 -9.92 16.36 4.32
C ARG A 147 -9.61 14.95 4.82
N PHE A 148 -8.70 14.85 5.80
CA PHE A 148 -8.51 13.64 6.59
C PHE A 148 -9.39 13.72 7.85
N VAL A 149 -10.15 12.66 8.13
CA VAL A 149 -11.07 12.53 9.29
C VAL A 149 -10.70 11.36 10.21
#